data_AF-A0A401X4M9-F1
#
_entry.id   AF-A0A401X4M9-F1
#
_cell.length_a   1.000
_cell.length_b   1.000
_cell.length_c   1.000
_cell.angle_alpha   90.00
_cell.angle_beta   90.00
_cell.angle_gamma   90.00
#
_symmetry.space_group_name_H-M   'P 1'
#
loop_
_entity.id
_entity.type
_entity.pdbx_description
1 polymer ?
#
loop_
_entity_poly.entity_id
_entity_poly.type
_entity_poly.pdbx_seq_one_letter_code
_entity_poly.pdbx_strand_id
1 'polypeptide(L)'
;MKKALLALGLLPLLAACADTAQGKLRQTVYDVDSAYHVLANPMPDVMAGKVPGVALTDTQKAIAKRASQSVFNEIQSLETSIEGGNSITDTAVNALQTDFASFKTCWAGLKTGTTPDACAAIGGRK
;
A
#
# COMPACT_ATOMS: atom_id res chain seq x y z
N MET A 1 -50.69 29.54 -11.39
CA MET A 1 -50.38 28.32 -12.15
C MET A 1 -48.86 28.19 -12.30
N LYS A 2 -48.32 27.05 -11.84
CA LYS A 2 -47.08 26.34 -12.24
C LYS A 2 -45.99 27.14 -13.00
N LYS A 3 -44.77 27.16 -12.48
CA LYS A 3 -43.61 26.44 -13.09
C LYS A 3 -42.66 25.96 -12.00
N ALA A 4 -42.46 24.64 -12.00
CA ALA A 4 -41.88 23.84 -10.96
C ALA A 4 -40.35 23.91 -10.92
N LEU A 5 -39.82 23.73 -9.71
CA LEU A 5 -38.45 23.35 -9.41
C LEU A 5 -38.07 22.08 -10.19
N LEU A 6 -37.16 22.18 -11.15
CA LEU A 6 -36.55 21.03 -11.83
C LEU A 6 -35.09 21.34 -12.14
N ALA A 7 -34.24 21.40 -11.11
CA ALA A 7 -32.78 21.45 -11.30
C ALA A 7 -31.94 20.87 -10.13
N LEU A 8 -32.55 20.30 -9.09
CA LEU A 8 -31.84 19.81 -7.89
C LEU A 8 -31.78 18.27 -7.78
N GLY A 9 -32.26 17.53 -8.78
CA GLY A 9 -32.36 16.07 -8.73
C GLY A 9 -31.17 15.27 -9.26
N LEU A 10 -30.14 15.92 -9.81
CA LEU A 10 -29.02 15.25 -10.50
C LEU A 10 -27.72 15.16 -9.67
N LEU A 11 -27.72 15.69 -8.45
CA LEU A 11 -26.56 15.65 -7.55
C LEU A 11 -26.33 14.35 -6.74
N PRO A 12 -27.28 13.38 -6.57
CA PRO A 12 -27.01 12.21 -5.73
C PRO A 12 -26.24 11.10 -6.46
N LEU A 13 -26.04 11.20 -7.78
CA LEU A 13 -25.37 10.14 -8.56
C LEU A 13 -23.84 10.13 -8.42
N LEU A 14 -23.24 11.19 -7.88
CA LEU A 14 -21.78 11.29 -7.67
C LEU A 14 -21.31 10.69 -6.34
N ALA A 15 -22.21 10.50 -5.37
CA ALA A 15 -21.88 9.89 -4.08
C ALA A 15 -21.82 8.34 -4.13
N ALA A 16 -22.31 7.73 -5.20
CA ALA A 16 -22.43 6.27 -5.30
C ALA A 16 -21.12 5.55 -5.71
N CYS A 17 -20.08 6.27 -6.13
CA CYS A 17 -18.86 5.61 -6.61
C CYS A 17 -18.02 4.97 -5.49
N ALA A 18 -18.09 5.47 -4.25
CA ALA A 18 -17.31 4.94 -3.13
C ALA A 18 -17.95 3.73 -2.42
N ASP A 19 -19.28 3.63 -2.40
CA ASP A 19 -20.00 2.55 -1.69
C ASP A 19 -20.14 1.24 -2.50
N THR A 20 -19.57 1.18 -3.70
CA THR A 20 -19.53 -0.07 -4.48
C THR A 20 -18.45 -1.02 -3.95
N ALA A 21 -18.59 -2.32 -4.21
CA ALA A 21 -17.53 -3.30 -3.88
C ALA A 21 -16.19 -2.93 -4.53
N GLN A 22 -16.22 -2.47 -5.79
CA GLN A 22 -15.02 -1.96 -6.48
C GLN A 22 -14.47 -0.68 -5.85
N GLY A 23 -15.34 0.23 -5.40
CA GLY A 23 -14.94 1.44 -4.68
C GLY A 23 -14.14 1.12 -3.41
N LYS A 24 -14.62 0.15 -2.61
CA LYS A 24 -13.92 -0.30 -1.39
C LYS A 24 -12.57 -0.95 -1.67
N LEU A 25 -12.47 -1.76 -2.73
CA LEU A 25 -11.22 -2.37 -3.13
C LEU A 25 -10.19 -1.32 -3.57
N ARG A 26 -10.61 -0.35 -4.37
CA ARG A 26 -9.77 0.78 -4.79
C ARG A 26 -9.31 1.61 -3.60
N GLN A 27 -10.23 1.95 -2.70
CA GLN A 27 -9.91 2.66 -1.47
C GLN A 27 -8.86 1.90 -0.64
N THR A 28 -9.00 0.57 -0.53
CA THR A 28 -8.02 -0.24 0.21
C THR A 28 -6.63 -0.19 -0.41
N VAL A 29 -6.50 -0.18 -1.74
CA VAL A 29 -5.20 -0.01 -2.41
C VAL A 29 -4.56 1.33 -2.03
N TYR A 30 -5.32 2.43 -2.12
CA TYR A 30 -4.82 3.76 -1.76
C TYR A 30 -4.52 3.93 -0.27
N ASP A 31 -5.30 3.28 0.61
CA ASP A 31 -5.03 3.27 2.04
C ASP A 31 -3.70 2.54 2.35
N VAL A 32 -3.43 1.43 1.65
CA VAL A 32 -2.14 0.72 1.76
C VAL A 32 -1.00 1.56 1.18
N ASP A 33 -1.19 2.25 0.06
CA ASP A 33 -0.18 3.16 -0.50
C ASP A 33 0.21 4.26 0.49
N SER A 34 -0.78 4.95 1.04
CA SER A 34 -0.55 5.98 2.06
C SER A 34 0.20 5.42 3.27
N ALA A 35 -0.21 4.26 3.78
CA ALA A 35 0.45 3.61 4.91
C ALA A 35 1.88 3.14 4.57
N TYR A 36 2.11 2.68 3.34
CA TYR A 36 3.42 2.32 2.83
C TYR A 36 4.35 3.54 2.85
N HIS A 37 3.91 4.67 2.30
CA HIS A 37 4.72 5.88 2.27
C HIS A 37 5.05 6.40 3.67
N VAL A 38 4.11 6.37 4.62
CA VAL A 38 4.38 6.72 6.03
C VAL A 38 5.45 5.80 6.62
N LEU A 39 5.37 4.49 6.38
CA LEU A 39 6.33 3.51 6.89
C LEU A 39 7.71 3.63 6.23
N ALA A 40 7.73 3.91 4.93
CA ALA A 40 8.93 3.97 4.10
C ALA A 40 9.69 5.30 4.23
N ASN A 41 8.99 6.39 4.59
CA ASN A 41 9.57 7.73 4.72
C ASN A 41 10.88 7.80 5.55
N PRO A 42 11.01 7.16 6.73
CA PRO A 42 12.27 7.19 7.49
C PRO A 42 13.36 6.23 6.96
N MET A 43 13.05 5.34 6.00
CA MET A 43 14.00 4.32 5.55
C MET A 43 15.31 4.89 4.99
N PRO A 44 15.34 5.96 4.17
CA PRO A 44 16.59 6.52 3.65
C PRO A 44 17.55 6.95 4.77
N ASP A 45 17.03 7.58 5.82
CA ASP A 45 17.84 8.02 6.96
C ASP A 45 18.31 6.85 7.83
N VAL A 46 17.46 5.83 8.04
CA VAL A 46 17.88 4.59 8.72
C VAL A 46 18.98 3.88 7.92
N MET A 47 18.81 3.74 6.60
CA MET A 47 19.79 3.10 5.73
C MET A 47 21.11 3.87 5.65
N ALA A 48 21.06 5.19 5.77
CA ALA A 48 22.22 6.07 5.85
C ALA A 48 22.86 6.12 7.26
N GLY A 49 22.32 5.40 8.24
CA GLY A 49 22.86 5.36 9.61
C GLY A 49 22.63 6.66 10.40
N LYS A 50 21.68 7.50 9.98
CA LYS A 50 21.37 8.78 10.65
C LYS A 50 20.43 8.64 11.83
N VAL A 51 19.85 7.47 12.04
CA VAL A 51 18.91 7.19 13.15
C VAL A 51 19.66 6.57 14.32
N PRO A 52 19.78 7.27 15.47
CA PRO A 52 20.46 6.74 16.65
C PRO A 52 19.83 5.42 17.13
N GLY A 53 20.67 4.49 17.59
CA GLY A 53 20.22 3.21 18.15
C GLY A 53 19.77 2.18 17.09
N VAL A 54 19.81 2.52 15.80
CA VAL A 54 19.53 1.59 14.70
C VAL A 54 20.77 1.41 13.85
N ALA A 55 21.31 0.19 13.81
CA ALA A 55 22.44 -0.17 12.97
C ALA A 55 22.07 -1.37 12.09
N LEU A 56 21.93 -1.14 10.78
CA LEU A 56 21.67 -2.19 9.82
C LEU A 56 22.96 -2.67 9.17
N THR A 57 23.15 -3.97 9.09
CA THR A 57 24.17 -4.58 8.22
C THR A 57 23.83 -4.35 6.75
N ASP A 58 24.81 -4.49 5.86
CA ASP A 58 24.56 -4.33 4.42
C ASP A 58 23.56 -5.38 3.89
N THR A 59 23.60 -6.60 4.43
CA THR A 59 22.58 -7.62 4.16
C THR A 59 21.19 -7.16 4.58
N GLN A 60 21.04 -6.60 5.78
CA GLN A 60 19.74 -6.09 6.26
C GLN A 60 19.24 -4.92 5.42
N LYS A 61 20.12 -4.00 4.99
CA LYS A 61 19.77 -2.92 4.06
C LYS A 61 19.28 -3.47 2.73
N ALA A 62 19.95 -4.48 2.18
CA ALA A 62 19.54 -5.12 0.92
C ALA A 62 18.16 -5.80 1.05
N ILE A 63 17.91 -6.48 2.16
CA ILE A 63 16.60 -7.08 2.47
C ILE A 63 15.53 -6.01 2.56
N ALA A 64 15.76 -4.94 3.34
CA ALA A 64 14.81 -3.83 3.48
C ALA A 64 14.45 -3.17 2.15
N LYS A 65 15.46 -2.92 1.29
CA LYS A 65 15.25 -2.35 -0.05
C LYS A 65 14.39 -3.26 -0.92
N ARG A 66 14.73 -4.54 -1.00
CA ARG A 66 13.98 -5.53 -1.81
C ARG A 66 12.55 -5.67 -1.32
N ALA A 67 12.35 -5.80 -0.01
CA ALA A 67 11.04 -5.94 0.61
C ALA A 67 10.16 -4.70 0.32
N SER A 68 10.70 -3.51 0.54
CA SER A 68 10.01 -2.25 0.26
C SER A 68 9.67 -2.09 -1.22
N GLN A 69 10.62 -2.40 -2.11
CA GLN A 69 10.41 -2.31 -3.56
C GLN A 69 9.32 -3.28 -4.05
N SER A 70 9.24 -4.48 -3.48
CA SER A 70 8.22 -5.46 -3.85
C SER A 70 6.81 -4.94 -3.55
N VAL A 71 6.59 -4.40 -2.35
CA VAL A 71 5.29 -3.82 -1.97
C VAL A 71 4.97 -2.63 -2.87
N PHE A 72 5.94 -1.74 -3.10
CA PHE A 72 5.74 -0.59 -3.98
C PHE A 72 5.37 -0.99 -5.41
N ASN A 73 5.99 -2.03 -5.96
CA ASN A 73 5.66 -2.53 -7.29
C ASN A 73 4.22 -3.08 -7.36
N GLU A 74 3.76 -3.77 -6.33
CA GLU A 74 2.40 -4.29 -6.26
C GLU A 74 1.36 -3.15 -6.17
N ILE A 75 1.63 -2.13 -5.34
CA ILE A 75 0.82 -0.90 -5.26
C ILE A 75 0.72 -0.27 -6.65
N GLN A 76 1.86 0.03 -7.29
CA GLN A 76 1.91 0.67 -8.60
C GLN A 76 1.19 -0.14 -9.67
N SER A 77 1.33 -1.47 -9.65
CA SER A 77 0.61 -2.35 -10.58
C SER A 77 -0.91 -2.26 -10.40
N LEU A 78 -1.40 -2.19 -9.17
CA LEU A 78 -2.82 -2.08 -8.87
C LEU A 78 -3.35 -0.68 -9.20
N GLU A 79 -2.63 0.37 -8.83
CA GLU A 79 -2.98 1.76 -9.17
C GLU A 79 -3.04 1.97 -10.68
N THR A 80 -2.06 1.49 -11.44
CA THR A 80 -2.08 1.52 -12.91
C THR A 80 -3.32 0.82 -13.46
N SER A 81 -3.72 -0.30 -12.85
CA SER A 81 -4.93 -1.03 -13.24
C SER A 81 -6.20 -0.22 -12.96
N ILE A 82 -6.27 0.46 -11.81
CA ILE A 82 -7.38 1.35 -11.42
C ILE A 82 -7.49 2.54 -12.38
N GLU A 83 -6.37 3.21 -12.67
CA GLU A 83 -6.28 4.33 -13.60
C GLU A 83 -6.70 3.92 -15.02
N GLY A 84 -6.35 2.70 -15.44
CA GLY A 84 -6.81 2.09 -16.69
C GLY A 84 -8.30 1.70 -16.70
N GLY A 85 -9.02 1.90 -15.60
CA GLY A 85 -10.45 1.58 -15.48
C GLY A 85 -10.76 0.10 -15.25
N ASN A 86 -9.75 -0.73 -14.97
CA ASN A 86 -9.93 -2.15 -14.74
C ASN A 86 -10.61 -2.42 -13.38
N SER A 87 -11.18 -3.62 -13.26
CA SER A 87 -11.68 -4.12 -11.99
C SER A 87 -10.56 -4.73 -11.16
N ILE A 88 -10.59 -4.48 -9.86
CA ILE A 88 -9.65 -5.05 -8.88
C ILE A 88 -10.32 -6.26 -8.21
N THR A 89 -9.53 -7.27 -7.87
CA THR A 89 -10.02 -8.48 -7.21
C THR A 89 -9.70 -8.45 -5.72
N ASP A 90 -10.56 -9.08 -4.91
CA ASP A 90 -10.28 -9.31 -3.50
C ASP A 90 -8.96 -10.05 -3.30
N THR A 91 -8.66 -11.03 -4.15
CA THR A 91 -7.39 -11.80 -4.09
C THR A 91 -6.18 -10.90 -4.23
N ALA A 92 -6.19 -9.95 -5.18
CA ALA A 92 -5.06 -9.05 -5.37
C ALA A 92 -4.92 -8.04 -4.21
N VAL A 93 -6.02 -7.52 -3.68
CA VAL A 93 -5.98 -6.63 -2.51
C VAL A 93 -5.51 -7.37 -1.26
N ASN A 94 -5.99 -8.60 -1.04
CA ASN A 94 -5.55 -9.44 0.08
C ASN A 94 -4.06 -9.81 -0.04
N ALA A 95 -3.56 -10.04 -1.26
CA ALA A 95 -2.15 -10.25 -1.50
C ALA A 95 -1.33 -9.02 -1.08
N LEU A 96 -1.70 -7.84 -1.58
CA LEU A 96 -1.07 -6.56 -1.23
C LEU A 96 -1.07 -6.31 0.29
N GLN A 97 -2.21 -6.49 0.95
CA GLN A 97 -2.30 -6.29 2.40
C GLN A 97 -1.39 -7.25 3.17
N THR A 98 -1.26 -8.50 2.71
CA THR A 98 -0.39 -9.51 3.31
C THR A 98 1.09 -9.18 3.09
N ASP A 99 1.46 -8.74 1.88
CA ASP A 99 2.83 -8.31 1.56
C ASP A 99 3.21 -7.07 2.38
N PHE A 100 2.29 -6.11 2.50
CA PHE A 100 2.49 -4.92 3.33
C PHE A 100 2.60 -5.26 4.84
N ALA A 101 1.78 -6.18 5.35
CA ALA A 101 1.89 -6.66 6.73
C ALA A 101 3.23 -7.37 7.01
N SER A 102 3.68 -8.18 6.05
CA SER A 102 4.98 -8.85 6.11
C SER A 102 6.12 -7.83 6.08
N PHE A 103 6.02 -6.81 5.24
CA PHE A 103 6.99 -5.71 5.18
C PHE A 103 7.06 -4.93 6.49
N LYS A 104 5.93 -4.58 7.11
CA LYS A 104 5.89 -3.96 8.44
C LYS A 104 6.67 -4.77 9.48
N THR A 105 6.38 -6.07 9.54
CA THR A 105 7.04 -7.00 10.48
C THR A 105 8.53 -7.12 10.20
N CYS A 106 8.89 -7.32 8.94
CA CYS A 106 10.29 -7.37 8.50
C CYS A 106 11.03 -6.09 8.90
N TRP A 107 10.48 -4.92 8.55
CA TRP A 107 11.12 -3.64 8.83
C TRP A 107 11.27 -3.37 10.33
N ALA A 108 10.28 -3.72 11.15
CA ALA A 108 10.39 -3.63 12.60
C ALA A 108 11.53 -4.52 13.14
N GLY A 109 11.62 -5.77 12.68
CA GLY A 109 12.68 -6.69 13.08
C GLY A 109 14.08 -6.21 12.69
N LEU A 110 14.25 -5.77 11.44
CA LEU A 110 15.53 -5.26 10.94
C LEU A 110 16.04 -4.09 11.79
N LYS A 111 15.16 -3.15 12.17
CA LYS A 111 15.54 -2.02 13.04
C LYS A 111 16.01 -2.43 14.45
N THR A 112 15.65 -3.63 14.90
CA THR A 112 16.11 -4.21 16.17
C THR A 112 17.31 -5.16 16.01
N GLY A 113 17.85 -5.28 14.80
CA GLY A 113 19.00 -6.13 14.49
C GLY A 113 18.64 -7.59 14.15
N THR A 114 17.35 -7.92 14.03
CA THR A 114 16.90 -9.28 13.65
C THR A 114 16.49 -9.35 12.18
N THR A 115 16.40 -10.55 11.61
CA THR A 115 15.86 -10.77 10.27
C THR A 115 14.71 -11.78 10.37
N PRO A 116 13.46 -11.32 10.62
CA PRO A 116 12.31 -12.22 10.75
C PRO A 116 12.01 -12.97 9.45
N ASP A 117 11.38 -14.14 9.56
CA ASP A 117 10.92 -14.94 8.40
C ASP A 117 9.97 -14.16 7.47
N ALA A 118 9.23 -13.19 8.02
CA ALA A 118 8.41 -12.26 7.26
C ALA A 118 9.19 -11.49 6.18
N CYS A 119 10.51 -11.32 6.33
CA CYS A 119 11.37 -10.72 5.31
C CYS A 119 11.54 -11.60 4.06
N ALA A 120 11.31 -12.91 4.17
CA ALA A 120 11.38 -13.86 3.06
C ALA A 120 10.02 -14.05 2.37
N ALA A 121 8.92 -13.76 3.05
CA ALA A 121 7.56 -13.92 2.53
C ALA A 121 7.18 -12.87 1.45
N ILE A 122 7.95 -11.79 1.32
CA ILE A 122 7.63 -10.63 0.47
C ILE A 122 8.14 -10.87 -0.96
N GLY A 123 7.26 -10.75 -1.96
CA GLY A 123 7.63 -10.92 -3.37
C GLY A 123 7.86 -12.37 -3.83
N GLY A 124 7.52 -13.35 -2.99
CA GLY A 124 7.65 -14.79 -3.29
C GLY A 124 6.44 -15.41 -4.02
N ARG A 125 5.39 -14.63 -4.29
CA ARG A 125 4.18 -15.12 -4.98
C ARG A 125 4.30 -14.83 -6.48
N LYS A 126 4.80 -15.83 -7.21
CA LYS A 126 4.59 -15.95 -8.67
C LYS A 126 3.41 -16.88 -8.91
#